data_AF-A0A4Y2QKJ2-F1
#
_entry.id   AF-A0A4Y2QKJ2-F1
#
_cell.length_a   1.000
_cell.length_b   1.000
_cell.length_c   1.000
_cell.angle_alpha   90.00
_cell.angle_beta   90.00
_cell.angle_gamma   90.00
#
_symmetry.space_group_name_H-M   'P 1'
#
loop_
_entity.id
_entity.type
_entity.pdbx_description
1 polymer ?
#
loop_
_entity_poly.entity_id
_entity_poly.type
_entity_poly.pdbx_seq_one_letter_code
_entity_poly.pdbx_strand_id
1 'polypeptide(L)'
;MIRRYDLNIQRSDEFVIVSQPAVYLSIHSPFVPVNPLRQGRRLKLGYKYNIYIRLEEEKLLPFPYETNCTNYEELWSKSIRHTPRSQEMCKELCLHDLFEPNKNMTPAFKMLEYPLELCFGKAL
;
A
#
# COMPACT_ATOMS: atom_id res chain seq x y z
N MET A 1 -8.27 -20.29 -12.20
CA MET A 1 -7.07 -19.95 -13.01
C MET A 1 -5.86 -19.94 -12.08
N ILE A 2 -4.91 -20.86 -12.25
CA ILE A 2 -3.68 -20.89 -11.43
C ILE A 2 -2.65 -19.98 -12.10
N ARG A 3 -2.14 -19.00 -11.38
CA ARG A 3 -1.02 -18.16 -11.85
C ARG A 3 0.24 -18.56 -11.12
N ARG A 4 1.33 -18.66 -11.87
CA ARG A 4 2.65 -18.97 -11.36
C ARG A 4 3.57 -17.77 -11.57
N TYR A 5 4.31 -17.44 -10.52
CA TYR A 5 5.30 -16.37 -10.53
C TYR A 5 6.61 -16.98 -10.03
N ASP A 6 7.63 -16.97 -10.88
CA ASP A 6 8.98 -17.41 -10.51
C ASP A 6 9.82 -16.15 -10.24
N LEU A 7 10.23 -15.98 -8.98
CA LEU A 7 11.04 -14.85 -8.55
C LEU A 7 12.51 -15.23 -8.59
N ASN A 8 13.28 -14.56 -9.45
CA ASN A 8 14.73 -14.71 -9.51
C ASN A 8 15.38 -13.56 -8.76
N ILE A 9 15.97 -13.83 -7.61
CA ILE A 9 16.60 -12.82 -6.75
C ILE A 9 18.09 -13.06 -6.77
N GLN A 10 18.84 -12.12 -7.34
CA GLN A 10 20.28 -12.19 -7.39
C GLN A 10 20.88 -11.33 -6.29
N ARG A 11 21.88 -11.86 -5.60
CA ARG A 11 22.59 -11.13 -4.55
C ARG A 11 23.33 -9.89 -5.10
N SER A 12 23.69 -9.91 -6.38
CA SER A 12 24.26 -8.76 -7.08
C SER A 12 23.34 -7.56 -7.17
N ASP A 13 22.02 -7.76 -7.01
CA ASP A 13 21.02 -6.69 -7.09
C ASP A 13 20.87 -5.95 -5.75
N GLU A 14 21.60 -6.37 -4.71
CA GLU A 14 21.56 -5.76 -3.38
C GLU A 14 22.34 -4.43 -3.38
N PHE A 15 21.64 -3.34 -3.08
CA PHE A 15 22.27 -2.02 -2.84
C PHE A 15 23.01 -1.95 -1.50
N VAL A 16 22.72 -2.87 -0.56
CA VAL A 16 23.30 -2.89 0.79
C VAL A 16 23.75 -4.32 1.13
N ILE A 17 25.07 -4.49 1.23
CA ILE A 17 25.76 -5.79 1.42
C ILE A 17 25.37 -6.51 2.73
N VAL A 18 24.80 -5.78 3.69
CA VAL A 18 24.59 -6.25 5.07
C VAL A 18 23.24 -6.95 5.28
N SER A 19 22.26 -6.77 4.39
CA SER A 19 20.92 -7.36 4.56
C SER A 19 20.74 -8.65 3.75
N GLN A 20 20.19 -9.70 4.37
CA GLN A 20 19.81 -10.90 3.63
C GLN A 20 18.65 -10.59 2.66
N PRO A 21 18.70 -11.10 1.42
CA PRO A 21 17.64 -10.87 0.44
C PRO A 21 16.33 -11.47 0.95
N ALA A 22 15.24 -10.73 0.77
CA ALA A 22 13.93 -11.13 1.26
C ALA A 22 12.83 -10.68 0.31
N VAL A 23 11.86 -11.56 0.09
CA VAL A 23 10.61 -11.21 -0.59
C VAL A 23 9.54 -10.95 0.45
N TYR A 24 8.80 -9.86 0.27
CA TYR A 24 7.61 -9.58 1.05
C TYR A 24 6.40 -9.67 0.13
N LEU A 25 5.43 -10.50 0.51
CA LEU A 25 4.17 -10.66 -0.21
C LEU A 25 3.04 -10.02 0.58
N SER A 26 2.29 -9.12 -0.05
CA SER A 26 1.04 -8.60 0.47
C SER A 26 -0.06 -8.83 -0.56
N ILE A 27 -1.26 -9.19 -0.10
CA ILE A 27 -2.46 -9.33 -0.92
C ILE A 27 -3.48 -8.35 -0.36
N HIS A 28 -3.96 -7.45 -1.20
CA HIS A 28 -4.83 -6.36 -0.77
C HIS A 28 -5.80 -5.95 -1.88
N SER A 29 -6.83 -5.19 -1.50
CA SER A 29 -7.73 -4.54 -2.44
C SER A 29 -6.99 -3.49 -3.27
N PRO A 30 -7.30 -3.33 -4.57
CA PRO A 30 -6.69 -2.30 -5.41
C PRO A 30 -6.97 -0.87 -4.93
N PHE A 31 -7.93 -0.68 -4.03
CA PHE A 31 -8.31 0.63 -3.49
C PHE A 31 -7.65 0.96 -2.15
N VAL A 32 -6.92 0.02 -1.57
CA VAL A 32 -6.27 0.16 -0.26
C VAL A 32 -4.75 0.15 -0.49
N PRO A 33 -4.03 1.25 -0.24
CA PRO A 33 -2.59 1.24 -0.30
C PRO A 33 -2.04 0.38 0.85
N VAL A 34 -1.04 -0.45 0.54
CA VAL A 34 -0.34 -1.26 1.55
C VAL A 34 1.16 -1.11 1.41
N ASN A 35 1.86 -1.24 2.54
CA ASN A 35 3.31 -1.33 2.55
C ASN A 35 3.70 -2.80 2.80
N PRO A 36 4.15 -3.55 1.78
CA PRO A 36 4.51 -4.96 1.94
C PRO A 36 5.61 -5.22 2.97
N LEU A 37 6.51 -4.26 3.22
CA LEU A 37 7.55 -4.41 4.23
C LEU A 37 7.00 -4.38 5.66
N ARG A 38 5.93 -3.61 5.91
CA ARG A 38 5.30 -3.49 7.24
C ARG A 38 4.13 -4.44 7.44
N GLN A 39 3.35 -4.67 6.39
CA GLN A 39 2.06 -5.38 6.44
C GLN A 39 2.08 -6.71 5.69
N GLY A 40 3.10 -6.95 4.86
CA GLY A 40 3.25 -8.19 4.10
C GLY A 40 3.87 -9.33 4.91
N ARG A 41 3.87 -10.50 4.29
CA ARG A 41 4.51 -11.71 4.80
C ARG A 41 5.88 -11.87 4.16
N ARG A 42 6.92 -11.99 4.99
CA ARG A 42 8.26 -12.34 4.54
C ARG A 42 8.29 -13.80 4.07
N LEU A 43 8.66 -14.03 2.82
CA LEU A 43 8.84 -15.36 2.26
C LEU A 43 10.31 -15.79 2.38
N LYS A 44 10.54 -17.07 2.70
CA LYS A 44 11.85 -17.72 2.66
C LYS A 44 12.24 -18.04 1.22
N LEU A 45 13.50 -17.76 0.88
CA LEU A 45 14.09 -18.08 -0.42
C LEU A 45 14.29 -19.58 -0.60
N GLY A 46 14.22 -20.06 -1.84
CA GLY A 46 14.37 -21.48 -2.20
C GLY A 46 13.12 -22.34 -1.95
N TYR A 47 12.03 -21.76 -1.45
CA TYR A 47 10.77 -22.45 -1.22
C TYR A 47 9.75 -22.14 -2.31
N LYS A 48 8.87 -23.11 -2.59
CA LYS A 48 7.68 -22.94 -3.42
C LYS A 48 6.47 -22.73 -2.50
N TYR A 49 5.70 -21.68 -2.77
CA TYR A 49 4.51 -21.34 -1.99
C TYR A 49 3.25 -21.56 -2.82
N ASN A 50 2.30 -22.30 -2.25
CA ASN A 50 0.94 -22.39 -2.76
C ASN A 50 0.08 -21.40 -1.98
N ILE A 51 -0.41 -20.37 -2.66
CA ILE A 51 -1.17 -19.29 -2.05
C ILE A 51 -2.63 -19.46 -2.47
N TYR A 52 -3.49 -19.66 -1.47
CA TYR A 52 -4.93 -19.78 -1.67
C TYR A 52 -5.59 -18.49 -1.21
N ILE A 53 -6.37 -17.89 -2.10
CA ILE A 53 -7.04 -16.61 -1.85
C ILE A 53 -8.54 -16.86 -1.86
N ARG A 54 -9.20 -16.45 -0.78
CA ARG A 54 -10.66 -16.36 -0.70
C ARG A 54 -11.02 -14.88 -0.60
N LEU A 55 -11.88 -14.42 -1.49
CA LEU A 55 -12.41 -13.06 -1.40
C LEU A 55 -13.51 -13.05 -0.33
N GLU A 56 -13.40 -12.11 0.60
CA GLU A 56 -14.43 -11.83 1.60
C GLU A 56 -14.86 -10.38 1.42
N GLU A 57 -16.17 -10.16 1.43
CA GLU A 57 -16.77 -8.84 1.25
C GLU A 57 -17.71 -8.58 2.43
N GLU A 58 -17.52 -7.45 3.09
CA GLU A 58 -18.41 -6.97 4.14
C GLU A 58 -19.30 -5.87 3.56
N LYS A 59 -20.62 -6.08 3.62
CA LYS A 59 -21.62 -5.08 3.22
C LYS A 59 -22.41 -4.65 4.43
N LEU A 60 -22.25 -3.40 4.82
CA LEU A 60 -23.06 -2.80 5.86
C LEU A 60 -24.43 -2.40 5.31
N LEU A 61 -25.45 -2.45 6.17
CA LEU A 61 -26.81 -2.14 5.77
C LEU A 61 -26.96 -0.64 5.46
N PRO A 62 -27.72 -0.26 4.43
CA PRO A 62 -28.00 1.16 4.15
C PRO A 62 -28.87 1.77 5.27
N PHE A 63 -29.16 3.07 5.18
CA PHE A 63 -30.13 3.72 6.06
C PHE A 63 -31.42 2.86 6.24
N PRO A 64 -32.00 2.71 7.46
CA PRO A 64 -31.83 3.54 8.66
C PRO A 64 -30.79 3.04 9.68
N TYR A 65 -29.97 2.06 9.32
CA TYR A 65 -28.95 1.55 10.23
C TYR A 65 -27.82 2.58 10.39
N GLU A 66 -27.46 2.89 11.64
CA GLU A 66 -26.32 3.76 11.94
C GLU A 66 -25.03 3.03 11.57
N THR A 67 -24.52 3.28 10.36
CA THR A 67 -23.28 2.65 9.91
C THR A 67 -22.05 3.54 10.08
N ASN A 68 -22.20 4.84 10.40
CA ASN A 68 -21.13 5.85 10.47
C ASN A 68 -20.03 5.62 9.40
N CYS A 69 -20.46 5.26 8.19
CA CYS A 69 -19.60 4.88 7.09
C CYS A 69 -19.68 5.93 5.99
N THR A 70 -18.54 6.21 5.38
CA THR A 70 -18.45 7.11 4.24
C THR A 70 -18.51 6.30 2.95
N ASN A 71 -19.43 6.67 2.03
CA ASN A 71 -19.48 6.07 0.70
C ASN A 71 -18.38 6.67 -0.20
N TYR A 72 -17.16 6.14 -0.08
CA TYR A 72 -16.01 6.61 -0.85
C TYR A 72 -16.17 6.44 -2.37
N GLU A 73 -16.90 5.43 -2.82
CA GLU A 73 -17.14 5.22 -4.25
C GLU A 73 -18.03 6.31 -4.85
N GLU A 74 -19.08 6.69 -4.11
CA GLU A 74 -19.95 7.79 -4.52
C GLU A 74 -19.20 9.13 -4.54
N LEU A 75 -18.39 9.42 -3.51
CA LEU A 75 -17.55 10.61 -3.46
C LEU A 75 -16.55 10.65 -4.62
N TRP A 76 -15.91 9.52 -4.91
CA TRP A 76 -14.99 9.38 -6.03
C TRP A 76 -15.67 9.68 -7.36
N SER A 77 -16.83 9.05 -7.60
CA SER A 77 -17.59 9.19 -8.85
C SER A 77 -18.05 10.62 -9.13
N LYS A 78 -18.31 11.42 -8.08
CA LYS A 78 -18.73 12.82 -8.16
C LYS A 78 -17.56 13.81 -8.27
N SER A 79 -16.32 13.36 -8.06
CA SER A 79 -15.12 14.21 -8.06
C SER A 79 -14.33 14.10 -9.38
N ILE A 80 -13.39 15.01 -9.61
CA ILE A 80 -12.43 14.95 -10.73
C ILE A 80 -11.31 13.91 -10.44
N ARG A 81 -11.64 12.78 -9.79
CA ARG A 81 -10.70 11.70 -9.44
C ARG A 81 -9.54 12.09 -8.51
N HIS A 82 -9.78 12.99 -7.55
CA HIS A 82 -8.78 13.37 -6.54
C HIS A 82 -9.17 12.97 -5.11
N THR A 83 -10.26 12.22 -4.92
CA THR A 83 -10.75 11.84 -3.58
C THR A 83 -10.31 10.43 -3.18
N PRO A 84 -10.14 10.11 -1.89
CA PRO A 84 -9.78 8.75 -1.49
C PRO A 84 -10.90 7.75 -1.81
N ARG A 85 -10.53 6.56 -2.32
CA ARG A 85 -11.47 5.45 -2.57
C ARG A 85 -11.61 4.46 -1.42
N SER A 86 -10.91 4.70 -0.31
CA SER A 86 -10.95 3.90 0.91
C SER A 86 -10.62 4.76 2.13
N GLN A 87 -10.95 4.24 3.31
CA GLN A 87 -10.60 4.90 4.56
C GLN A 87 -9.08 4.95 4.76
N GLU A 88 -8.37 3.91 4.35
CA GLU A 88 -6.91 3.83 4.43
C GLU A 88 -6.26 4.87 3.53
N MET A 89 -6.75 5.03 2.29
CA MET A 89 -6.26 6.08 1.40
C MET A 89 -6.52 7.48 1.98
N CYS A 90 -7.68 7.68 2.63
CA CYS A 90 -7.99 8.95 3.31
C CYS A 90 -6.99 9.25 4.44
N LYS A 91 -6.64 8.24 5.26
CA LYS A 91 -5.64 8.38 6.33
C LYS A 91 -4.25 8.70 5.77
N GLU A 92 -3.84 8.02 4.69
CA GLU A 92 -2.53 8.28 4.07
C GLU A 92 -2.43 9.67 3.45
N LEU A 93 -3.51 10.16 2.81
CA LEU A 93 -3.61 11.53 2.31
C LEU A 93 -3.60 12.56 3.45
N CYS A 94 -4.34 12.32 4.52
CA CYS A 94 -4.29 13.20 5.69
C CYS A 94 -2.88 13.28 6.29
N LEU A 95 -2.20 12.14 6.42
CA LEU A 95 -0.80 12.12 6.83
C LEU A 95 0.07 12.86 5.81
N HIS A 96 -0.23 12.79 4.52
CA HIS A 96 0.53 13.51 3.48
C HIS A 96 0.42 15.01 3.70
N ASP A 97 -0.80 15.51 3.77
CA ASP A 97 -1.10 16.94 3.94
C ASP A 97 -0.56 17.51 5.26
N LEU A 98 -0.44 16.68 6.31
CA LEU A 98 0.21 17.07 7.57
C LEU A 98 1.73 17.25 7.44
N PHE A 99 2.40 16.48 6.58
CA PHE A 99 3.85 16.57 6.39
C PHE A 99 4.26 17.56 5.28
N GLU A 100 3.36 17.91 4.38
CA GLU A 100 3.61 18.85 3.28
C GLU A 100 3.45 20.36 3.54
N PRO A 101 2.95 20.90 4.67
CA PRO A 101 2.50 22.29 4.65
C PRO A 101 3.65 23.32 4.75
N ASN A 102 4.91 22.91 4.94
CA ASN A 102 6.04 23.84 5.08
C ASN A 102 7.40 23.35 4.54
N LYS A 103 7.47 22.19 3.87
CA LYS A 103 8.71 21.71 3.22
C LYS A 103 8.32 20.92 1.97
N ASN A 104 8.93 21.24 0.82
CA ASN A 104 8.83 20.50 -0.44
C ASN A 104 9.41 19.08 -0.31
N MET A 105 8.87 18.27 0.58
CA MET A 105 9.55 17.13 1.17
C MET A 105 8.54 16.08 1.57
N THR A 106 8.45 15.01 0.78
CA THR A 106 7.51 13.92 1.04
C THR A 106 8.22 12.74 1.71
N PRO A 107 7.65 12.07 2.73
CA PRO A 107 8.27 10.91 3.36
C PRO A 107 8.59 9.79 2.35
N ALA A 108 9.82 9.26 2.38
CA ALA A 108 10.34 8.31 1.39
C ALA A 108 9.58 6.97 1.26
N PHE A 109 8.60 6.71 2.12
CA PHE A 109 7.81 5.47 2.14
C PHE A 109 6.36 5.65 1.67
N LYS A 110 6.01 6.79 1.06
CA LYS A 110 4.68 7.03 0.52
C LYS A 110 4.62 6.74 -0.99
N MET A 111 3.58 6.02 -1.40
CA MET A 111 3.25 5.87 -2.82
C MET A 111 2.72 7.22 -3.31
N LEU A 112 3.47 7.89 -4.18
CA LEU A 112 3.07 9.13 -4.82
C LEU A 112 2.73 8.89 -6.28
N GLU A 113 1.67 9.56 -6.74
CA GLU A 113 1.23 9.57 -8.14
C GLU A 113 2.10 10.51 -9.00
N TYR A 114 2.90 11.39 -8.38
CA TYR A 114 3.74 12.39 -9.03
C TYR A 114 5.16 12.46 -8.42
N PRO A 115 6.19 12.83 -9.20
CA PRO A 115 7.56 12.93 -8.71
C PRO A 115 7.73 14.17 -7.81
N LEU A 116 7.60 13.97 -6.50
CA LEU A 116 8.02 14.93 -5.48
C LEU A 116 9.37 14.51 -4.90
N GLU A 117 10.14 15.46 -4.35
CA GLU A 117 11.43 15.15 -3.72
C GLU A 117 11.24 14.32 -2.44
N LEU A 118 11.98 13.20 -2.35
CA LEU A 118 11.90 12.25 -1.24
C LEU A 118 12.73 12.72 -0.03
N CYS A 119 12.16 12.63 1.16
CA CYS A 119 12.88 12.83 2.42
C CYS A 119 13.77 11.62 2.74
N PHE A 120 15.05 11.68 2.39
CA PHE A 120 16.05 10.79 3.00
C PHE A 120 16.51 11.41 4.32
N GLY A 121 16.15 10.77 5.44
CA GLY A 121 16.77 11.09 6.72
C GLY A 121 18.27 10.88 6.60
N LYS A 122 19.08 11.88 6.97
CA LYS A 122 20.53 11.71 7.08
C LYS A 122 20.79 10.58 8.07
N ALA A 123 21.47 9.53 7.61
CA ALA A 123 22.04 8.53 8.50
C ALA A 123 23.03 9.25 9.44
N LEU A 124 22.79 9.12 10.74
CA LEU A 124 23.77 9.45 11.78
C LEU A 124 24.87 8.39 11.77
#